data_AF-X1ETQ2-F1
#
_entry.id   AF-X1ETQ2-F1
#
_cell.length_a   1.000
_cell.length_b   1.000
_cell.length_c   1.000
_cell.angle_alpha   90.00
_cell.angle_beta   90.00
_cell.angle_gamma   90.00
#
_symmetry.space_group_name_H-M   'P 1'
#
loop_
_entity.id
_entity.type
_entity.pdbx_description
1 polymer ?
#
loop_
_entity_poly.entity_id
_entity_poly.type
_entity_poly.pdbx_seq_one_letter_code
_entity_poly.pdbx_strand_id
1 'polypeptide(L)' 'NTWMKRCPIKHFSNFLVNSGVISSVELKEMRQEVSTEISDAVSYAKSSPFPDVSGLTKYVFKEGGRS' A
#
# COMPACT_ATOMS: atom_id res chain seq x y z
N ASN A 1 -2.82 23.34 -11.48
CA ASN A 1 -1.73 22.34 -11.54
C ASN A 1 -0.44 22.68 -10.76
N THR A 2 -0.47 23.61 -9.79
CA THR A 2 0.74 24.06 -9.09
C THR A 2 1.27 23.07 -8.04
N TRP A 3 0.39 22.24 -7.44
CA TRP A 3 0.76 21.27 -6.40
C TRP A 3 1.60 20.10 -6.92
N MET A 4 1.29 19.61 -8.13
CA MET A 4 1.99 18.46 -8.73
C MET A 4 3.46 18.81 -9.08
N LYS A 5 3.72 20.06 -9.47
CA LYS A 5 5.08 20.60 -9.66
C LYS A 5 5.86 20.75 -8.33
N ARG A 6 5.15 20.81 -7.20
CA ARG A 6 5.70 20.91 -5.84
C ARG A 6 5.62 19.58 -5.08
N CYS A 7 5.47 18.45 -5.78
CA CYS A 7 5.35 17.14 -5.16
C CYS A 7 6.55 16.85 -4.24
N PRO A 8 6.34 16.68 -2.92
CA PRO A 8 7.43 16.52 -1.95
C PRO A 8 8.25 15.25 -2.21
N ILE A 9 7.58 14.17 -2.65
CA ILE A 9 8.24 12.91 -3.00
C ILE A 9 9.24 13.12 -4.14
N LYS A 10 8.85 13.84 -5.19
CA LYS A 10 9.73 14.09 -6.35
C LYS A 10 10.93 14.95 -5.96
N HIS A 11 10.70 16.02 -5.19
CA HIS A 11 11.78 16.91 -4.73
C HIS A 11 12.75 16.17 -3.80
N PHE A 12 12.24 15.36 -2.88
CA PHE A 12 13.07 14.60 -1.96
C PHE A 12 13.86 13.49 -2.65
N SER A 13 13.24 12.73 -3.57
CA SER A 13 13.96 11.74 -4.38
C SER A 13 15.11 12.38 -5.18
N ASN A 14 14.88 13.54 -5.79
CA ASN A 14 15.93 14.26 -6.52
C ASN A 14 17.04 14.74 -5.58
N PHE A 15 16.69 15.24 -4.40
CA PHE A 15 17.67 15.65 -3.39
C PHE A 15 18.57 14.49 -2.99
N LEU A 16 18.01 13.32 -2.67
CA LEU A 16 18.78 12.15 -2.26
C LEU A 16 19.74 11.65 -3.35
N VAL A 17 19.30 11.68 -4.61
CA VAL A 17 20.17 11.31 -5.75
C VAL A 17 21.29 12.33 -5.95
N ASN A 18 20.97 13.62 -5.90
CA ASN A 18 21.97 14.68 -6.05
C ASN A 18 22.98 14.71 -4.90
N SER A 19 22.56 14.34 -3.70
CA SER A 19 23.43 14.21 -2.52
C SER A 19 24.23 12.90 -2.50
N GLY A 20 24.05 12.02 -3.49
CA GLY A 20 24.77 10.74 -3.60
C GLY A 20 24.37 9.71 -2.54
N VAL A 21 23.24 9.90 -1.86
CA VAL A 21 22.73 9.00 -0.81
C VAL A 21 22.12 7.73 -1.43
N ILE A 22 21.55 7.87 -2.63
CA ILE A 22 20.98 6.77 -3.40
C ILE A 22 21.28 6.99 -4.88
N SER A 23 21.58 5.93 -5.62
CA SER A 23 21.72 5.99 -7.06
C SER A 23 20.36 6.01 -7.77
N SER A 24 20.35 6.42 -9.03
CA SER A 24 19.15 6.35 -9.87
C SER A 24 18.69 4.91 -10.12
N VAL A 25 19.62 3.94 -10.07
CA VAL A 25 19.35 2.51 -10.23
C VAL A 25 18.63 1.97 -9.00
N GLU A 26 19.19 2.18 -7.81
CA GLU A 26 18.58 1.75 -6.54
C GLU A 26 17.19 2.38 -6.34
N LEU A 27 17.03 3.66 -6.71
CA LEU A 27 15.72 4.33 -6.65
C LEU A 27 14.70 3.68 -7.60
N LYS A 28 15.14 3.19 -8.76
CA LYS A 28 14.28 2.48 -9.72
C LYS A 28 13.93 1.09 -9.21
N GLU A 29 14.88 0.36 -8.65
CA GLU A 29 14.67 -0.97 -8.06
C GLU A 29 13.66 -0.92 -6.92
N MET A 30 13.83 0.01 -5.97
CA MET A 30 12.88 0.24 -4.89
C MET A 30 11.46 0.50 -5.40
N ARG A 31 11.30 1.29 -6.47
CA ARG A 31 9.99 1.55 -7.08
C ARG A 31 9.39 0.29 -7.69
N GLN A 32 10.23 -0.55 -8.30
CA GLN A 32 9.79 -1.80 -8.90
C GLN A 32 9.35 -2.80 -7.83
N GLU A 33 10.09 -2.92 -6.72
CA GLU A 33 9.75 -3.77 -5.59
C GLU A 33 8.39 -3.41 -4.99
N VAL A 34 8.17 -2.12 -4.70
CA VAL A 34 6.88 -1.62 -4.19
C VAL A 34 5.75 -1.89 -5.18
N SER A 35 6.00 -1.73 -6.49
CA SER A 35 5.00 -2.03 -7.51
C SER A 35 4.62 -3.51 -7.53
N THR A 36 5.59 -4.41 -7.33
CA THR A 36 5.36 -5.85 -7.24
C THR A 36 4.56 -6.19 -6.00
N GLU A 37 4.93 -5.66 -4.83
CA GLU A 37 4.21 -5.88 -3.57
C GLU A 37 2.72 -5.47 -3.68
N ILE A 38 2.46 -4.30 -4.30
CA ILE A 38 1.08 -3.84 -4.55
C ILE A 38 0.35 -4.80 -5.49
N SER A 39 1.00 -5.26 -6.56
CA SER A 39 0.42 -6.21 -7.51
C SER A 39 -0.01 -7.51 -6.81
N ASP A 40 0.86 -8.03 -5.94
CA ASP A 40 0.64 -9.26 -5.20
C ASP A 40 -0.49 -9.10 -4.17
N ALA A 41 -0.49 -7.99 -3.43
CA ALA A 41 -1.55 -7.66 -2.48
C ALA A 41 -2.94 -7.54 -3.16
N VAL A 42 -3.00 -6.89 -4.33
CA VAL A 42 -4.24 -6.79 -5.12
C VAL A 42 -4.68 -8.15 -5.63
N SER A 43 -3.73 -8.98 -6.09
CA SER A 43 -4.03 -10.33 -6.58
C SER A 43 -4.56 -11.22 -5.46
N TYR A 44 -3.93 -11.16 -4.28
CA TYR A 44 -4.40 -11.85 -3.08
C TYR A 44 -5.83 -11.43 -2.71
N ALA A 45 -6.09 -10.12 -2.61
CA ALA A 45 -7.41 -9.59 -2.27
C ALA A 45 -8.51 -10.05 -3.25
N LYS A 46 -8.20 -10.11 -4.56
CA LYS A 46 -9.15 -10.58 -5.58
C LYS A 46 -9.37 -12.10 -5.54
N SER A 47 -8.33 -12.86 -5.18
CA SER A 47 -8.42 -14.32 -5.05
C SER A 47 -9.06 -14.78 -3.75
N SER A 48 -9.17 -13.88 -2.77
CA SER A 48 -9.73 -14.20 -1.46
C SER A 48 -11.19 -14.62 -1.60
N PRO A 49 -11.58 -15.77 -1.02
CA PRO A 49 -12.97 -16.19 -1.02
C PRO A 49 -13.84 -15.15 -0.29
N PHE A 50 -15.09 -15.05 -0.71
CA PHE A 50 -16.07 -14.27 0.03
C PHE A 50 -16.29 -14.89 1.42
N PRO A 51 -16.53 -14.05 2.44
CA PRO A 51 -16.87 -14.56 3.77
C PRO A 51 -18.16 -15.39 3.70
N ASP A 52 -18.24 -16.43 4.52
CA ASP A 52 -19.43 -17.28 4.61
C ASP A 52 -20.66 -16.46 5.07
N VAL A 53 -21.81 -16.74 4.47
CA VAL A 53 -23.08 -16.07 4.75
C VAL A 53 -23.53 -16.27 6.20
N SER A 54 -23.10 -17.36 6.85
CA SER A 54 -23.34 -17.60 8.28
C SER A 54 -22.68 -16.55 9.19
N GLY A 55 -21.64 -15.87 8.70
CA GLY A 55 -20.94 -14.80 9.41
C GLY A 55 -21.59 -13.42 9.29
N LEU A 56 -22.74 -13.28 8.59
CA LEU A 56 -23.36 -11.97 8.31
C LEU A 56 -23.73 -11.19 9.58
N THR A 57 -24.15 -11.87 10.64
CA THR A 57 -24.51 -11.26 11.94
C THR A 57 -23.35 -11.26 12.94
N LYS A 58 -22.21 -11.86 12.57
CA LYS A 58 -21.00 -11.89 13.40
C LYS A 58 -20.47 -10.46 13.53
N TYR A 59 -20.11 -10.06 14.76
CA TYR A 59 -19.69 -8.70 15.14
C TYR A 59 -20.77 -7.62 15.20
N VAL A 60 -22.06 -7.96 15.02
CA VAL A 60 -23.17 -7.01 15.26
C VAL A 60 -23.43 -6.82 16.77
N PHE A 61 -23.32 -7.89 17.55
CA PHE A 61 -23.36 -7.86 19.01
C PHE A 61 -22.15 -8.60 19.61
N LYS A 62 -21.74 -8.21 20.82
CA LYS A 62 -20.72 -8.93 21.59
C LYS A 62 -21.24 -10.34 21.91
N GLU A 63 -20.45 -11.37 21.57
CA GLU A 63 -20.70 -12.72 22.08
C GLU A 63 -20.52 -12.75 23.61
N GLY A 64 -21.49 -13.33 24.31
CA GLY A 64 -21.49 -13.44 25.77
C GLY A 64 -22.21 -12.31 26.52
N GLY A 65 -23.09 -11.54 25.86
CA GLY A 65 -24.07 -10.67 26.53
C GLY A 65 -25.16 -11.47 27.23
N ARG A 66 -24.81 -12.17 28.31
CA ARG A 66 -25.77 -12.83 29.21
C ARG A 66 -26.38 -11.75 30.10
N SER A 67 -27.67 -11.47 29.92
CA SER A 67 -28.53 -10.93 31.00
C SER A 67 -29.17 -12.09 31.73
#